data_AF-A0A125MGF5-F1
#
_entry.id   AF-A0A125MGF5-F1
#
_cell.length_a   1.000
_cell.length_b   1.000
_cell.length_c   1.000
_cell.angle_alpha   90.00
_cell.angle_beta   90.00
_cell.angle_gamma   90.00
#
_symmetry.space_group_name_H-M   'P 1'
#
loop_
_entity.id
_entity.type
_entity.pdbx_description
1 polymer ?
#
loop_
_entity_poly.entity_id
_entity_poly.type
_entity_poly.pdbx_seq_one_letter_code
_entity_poly.pdbx_strand_id
1 'polypeptide(L)'
;MAEEVVLMKGNEAIAHAAIRCGADGYFGYPITPQSEVLETLAELKPWETTGMVVLQAESEVAAINMVYGGAGSGKMVMTSSSSPGVSLKQEGISYIAGAELPCLIVNVMRGGPGLGTIQPSQADYFQTVKGGGHGDYRLIALAPASVQEMADFVSLGFELAFKYRNPAIILADGVIGQMMEKVVLPAQKPRRTDAEVIEQCPWATTGRTNGRKPNVITSLELKPEEMEKNNIRFQAKYKEIEENEVRFEEIHCEDAEYLIVAFGSMARIGQKAMEMAREEGLKVGMLRPITLWPFPTKAIAAYADKVKGILVTELNAGQMIEDVRLAVNGKVKVEHFGRLGGIVPDPDEIVEALAKLKIEG
;
A
#
# COMPACT_ATOMS: atom_id res chain seq x y z
N MET A 1 27.97 0.50 11.20
CA MET A 1 28.06 1.77 10.45
C MET A 1 27.08 2.73 11.09
N ALA A 2 27.40 4.02 11.18
CA ALA A 2 26.48 5.00 11.75
C ALA A 2 25.18 5.08 10.92
N GLU A 3 24.04 5.25 11.57
CA GLU A 3 22.75 5.42 10.89
C GLU A 3 22.79 6.69 10.02
N GLU A 4 22.47 6.53 8.73
CA GLU A 4 22.43 7.64 7.78
C GLU A 4 21.08 8.33 7.89
N VAL A 5 21.04 9.45 8.61
CA VAL A 5 19.84 10.28 8.81
C VAL A 5 19.83 11.40 7.78
N VAL A 6 18.79 11.46 6.95
CA VAL A 6 18.65 12.46 5.89
C VAL A 6 17.25 13.09 5.95
N LEU A 7 17.14 14.38 5.63
CA LEU A 7 15.86 15.06 5.45
C LEU A 7 15.46 14.96 3.97
N MET A 8 14.33 14.32 3.67
CA MET A 8 13.87 14.13 2.29
C MET A 8 12.35 13.97 2.21
N LYS A 9 11.81 14.06 0.99
CA LYS A 9 10.39 13.81 0.71
C LYS A 9 10.04 12.32 0.75
N GLY A 10 8.75 12.02 0.94
CA GLY A 10 8.18 10.67 0.83
C GLY A 10 8.58 9.93 -0.46
N ASN A 11 8.42 10.60 -1.60
CA ASN A 11 8.75 10.01 -2.91
C ASN A 11 10.26 9.75 -3.08
N GLU A 12 11.11 10.69 -2.64
CA GLU A 12 12.57 10.54 -2.66
C GLU A 12 12.99 9.35 -1.80
N ALA A 13 12.36 9.19 -0.63
CA ALA A 13 12.62 8.07 0.29
C ALA A 13 12.32 6.71 -0.34
N ILE A 14 11.24 6.59 -1.14
CA ILE A 14 10.95 5.37 -1.91
C ILE A 14 12.07 5.06 -2.91
N ALA A 15 12.54 6.06 -3.66
CA ALA A 15 13.61 5.88 -4.65
C ALA A 15 14.91 5.41 -3.99
N HIS A 16 15.31 6.07 -2.90
CA HIS A 16 16.49 5.66 -2.12
C HIS A 16 16.35 4.26 -1.54
N ALA A 17 15.19 3.92 -0.97
CA ALA A 17 14.93 2.61 -0.39
C ALA A 17 14.94 1.50 -1.46
N ALA A 18 14.42 1.76 -2.66
CA ALA A 18 14.43 0.81 -3.77
C ALA A 18 15.85 0.44 -4.21
N ILE A 19 16.74 1.44 -4.34
CA ILE A 19 18.16 1.20 -4.67
C ILE A 19 18.82 0.40 -3.54
N ARG A 20 18.57 0.79 -2.30
CA ARG A 20 19.22 0.21 -1.11
C ARG A 20 18.75 -1.20 -0.80
N CYS A 21 17.48 -1.52 -1.06
CA CYS A 21 16.96 -2.87 -0.87
C CYS A 21 17.41 -3.85 -1.97
N GLY A 22 18.04 -3.36 -3.03
CA GLY A 22 18.52 -4.17 -4.15
C GLY A 22 17.46 -4.44 -5.21
N ALA A 23 16.56 -3.49 -5.48
CA ALA A 23 15.62 -3.59 -6.59
C ALA A 23 16.37 -3.73 -7.93
N ASP A 24 15.86 -4.60 -8.79
CA ASP A 24 16.42 -4.88 -10.12
C ASP A 24 15.92 -3.91 -11.19
N GLY A 25 14.68 -3.42 -11.05
CA GLY A 25 14.07 -2.61 -12.09
C GLY A 25 12.94 -1.71 -11.60
N TYR A 26 12.89 -0.50 -12.14
CA TYR A 26 11.77 0.43 -12.04
C TYR A 26 11.25 0.76 -13.44
N PHE A 27 9.93 0.64 -13.61
CA PHE A 27 9.23 0.99 -14.85
C PHE A 27 8.09 1.94 -14.51
N GLY A 28 8.10 3.17 -15.01
CA GLY A 28 7.11 4.18 -14.62
C GLY A 28 6.76 5.16 -15.74
N TYR A 29 5.61 5.80 -15.60
CA TYR A 29 5.20 6.92 -16.43
C TYR A 29 5.06 8.16 -15.54
N PRO A 30 5.56 9.35 -15.94
CA PRO A 30 5.48 10.55 -15.10
C PRO A 30 4.03 10.96 -14.85
N ILE A 31 3.66 11.10 -13.58
CA ILE A 31 2.36 11.63 -13.16
C ILE A 31 2.47 12.24 -11.76
N THR A 32 2.00 13.48 -11.58
CA THR A 32 1.94 14.15 -10.27
C THR A 32 0.96 13.42 -9.34
N PRO A 33 1.26 13.21 -8.05
CA PRO A 33 2.39 13.75 -7.29
C PRO A 33 3.54 12.76 -7.08
N GLN A 34 3.69 11.70 -7.90
CA GLN A 34 4.74 10.69 -7.69
C GLN A 34 5.98 10.83 -8.59
N SER A 35 5.95 11.71 -9.60
CA SER A 35 7.04 11.83 -10.60
C SER A 35 8.45 11.92 -9.99
N GLU A 36 8.55 12.50 -8.79
CA GLU A 36 9.79 12.59 -8.02
C GLU A 36 10.47 11.23 -7.78
N VAL A 37 9.73 10.11 -7.69
CA VAL A 37 10.35 8.77 -7.59
C VAL A 37 11.24 8.50 -8.81
N LEU A 38 10.72 8.74 -10.02
CA LEU A 38 11.48 8.54 -11.25
C LEU A 38 12.59 9.60 -11.42
N GLU A 39 12.30 10.85 -11.07
CA GLU A 39 13.29 11.95 -11.13
C GLU A 39 14.49 11.68 -10.22
N THR A 40 14.23 11.27 -8.96
CA THR A 40 15.29 10.89 -8.01
C THR A 40 16.06 9.67 -8.49
N LEU A 41 15.40 8.63 -9.03
CA LEU A 41 16.11 7.49 -9.62
C LEU A 41 16.99 7.91 -10.81
N ALA A 42 16.52 8.85 -11.64
CA ALA A 42 17.30 9.36 -12.76
C ALA A 42 18.50 10.19 -12.31
N GLU A 43 18.36 10.97 -11.24
CA GLU A 43 19.44 11.75 -10.64
C GLU A 43 20.51 10.86 -9.99
N LEU A 44 20.09 9.82 -9.26
CA LEU A 44 20.99 8.89 -8.55
C LEU A 44 21.68 7.88 -9.47
N LYS A 45 21.19 7.71 -10.71
CA LYS A 45 21.74 6.83 -11.74
C LYS A 45 22.11 5.42 -11.24
N PRO A 46 21.18 4.67 -10.60
CA PRO A 46 21.51 3.40 -9.99
C PRO A 46 21.95 2.32 -10.99
N TRP A 47 21.70 2.52 -12.30
CA TRP A 47 22.25 1.66 -13.36
C TRP A 47 23.79 1.72 -13.43
N GLU A 48 24.43 2.79 -12.93
CA GLU A 48 25.90 2.93 -12.86
C GLU A 48 26.49 2.35 -11.55
N THR A 49 25.66 2.13 -10.52
CA THR A 49 26.13 1.70 -9.18
C THR A 49 25.68 0.28 -8.83
N THR A 50 24.38 0.04 -8.79
CA THR A 50 23.81 -1.29 -8.49
C THR A 50 23.50 -2.09 -9.76
N GLY A 51 23.38 -1.40 -10.90
CA GLY A 51 22.91 -1.96 -12.18
C GLY A 51 21.39 -2.12 -12.25
N MET A 52 20.65 -1.44 -11.36
CA MET A 52 19.18 -1.35 -11.42
C MET A 52 18.75 -0.71 -12.74
N VAL A 53 17.79 -1.32 -13.44
CA VAL A 53 17.20 -0.75 -14.65
C VAL A 53 16.18 0.32 -14.25
N VAL A 54 16.29 1.51 -14.81
CA VAL A 54 15.31 2.59 -14.63
C VAL A 54 14.81 3.00 -15.99
N LEU A 55 13.50 2.86 -16.24
CA LEU A 55 12.92 3.15 -17.54
C LEU A 55 11.64 3.97 -17.41
N GLN A 56 11.62 5.11 -18.09
CA GLN A 56 10.40 5.86 -18.37
C GLN A 56 9.66 5.20 -19.53
N ALA A 57 8.51 4.60 -19.24
CA ALA A 57 7.65 3.98 -20.24
C ALA A 57 6.86 5.05 -21.02
N GLU A 58 6.22 4.65 -22.10
CA GLU A 58 5.34 5.51 -22.91
C GLU A 58 3.93 5.67 -22.31
N SER A 59 3.52 4.76 -21.41
CA SER A 59 2.24 4.79 -20.71
C SER A 59 2.27 3.92 -19.45
N GLU A 60 1.26 4.08 -18.58
CA GLU A 60 1.10 3.23 -17.40
C GLU A 60 0.83 1.76 -17.75
N VAL A 61 0.14 1.51 -18.88
CA VAL A 61 -0.14 0.17 -19.42
C VAL A 61 1.16 -0.51 -19.84
N ALA A 62 2.04 0.22 -20.54
CA ALA A 62 3.36 -0.30 -20.89
C ALA A 62 4.21 -0.59 -19.63
N ALA A 63 4.25 0.35 -18.70
CA ALA A 63 5.00 0.19 -17.45
C ALA A 63 4.57 -1.03 -16.63
N ILE A 64 3.26 -1.30 -16.48
CA ILE A 64 2.82 -2.48 -15.70
C ILE A 64 3.11 -3.80 -16.43
N ASN A 65 3.07 -3.82 -17.76
CA ASN A 65 3.44 -5.00 -18.53
C ASN A 65 4.97 -5.26 -18.52
N MET A 66 5.79 -4.20 -18.44
CA MET A 66 7.22 -4.33 -18.18
C MET A 66 7.47 -4.92 -16.78
N VAL A 67 6.71 -4.49 -15.76
CA VAL A 67 6.73 -5.10 -14.42
C VAL A 67 6.35 -6.59 -14.50
N TYR A 68 5.30 -6.96 -15.24
CA TYR A 68 4.93 -8.37 -15.43
C TYR A 68 6.11 -9.19 -15.97
N GLY A 69 6.77 -8.71 -17.04
CA GLY A 69 7.93 -9.39 -17.63
C GLY A 69 9.12 -9.48 -16.68
N GLY A 70 9.45 -8.37 -16.00
CA GLY A 70 10.53 -8.31 -15.01
C GLY A 70 10.29 -9.26 -13.83
N ALA A 71 9.09 -9.25 -13.25
CA ALA A 71 8.69 -10.12 -12.16
C ALA A 71 8.70 -11.59 -12.59
N GLY A 72 8.28 -11.87 -13.84
CA GLY A 72 8.34 -13.22 -14.42
C GLY A 72 9.75 -13.80 -14.51
N SER A 73 10.77 -12.95 -14.62
CA SER A 73 12.18 -13.36 -14.56
C SER A 73 12.71 -13.57 -13.13
N GLY A 74 11.86 -13.46 -12.11
CA GLY A 74 12.21 -13.62 -10.70
C GLY A 74 12.87 -12.40 -10.06
N LYS A 75 13.00 -11.30 -10.83
CA LYS A 75 13.67 -10.06 -10.44
C LYS A 75 12.77 -9.17 -9.58
N MET A 76 13.38 -8.41 -8.67
CA MET A 76 12.67 -7.45 -7.81
C MET A 76 12.36 -6.18 -8.61
N VAL A 77 11.16 -6.12 -9.17
CA VAL A 77 10.74 -4.98 -10.01
C VAL A 77 9.57 -4.22 -9.40
N MET A 78 9.54 -2.92 -9.67
CA MET A 78 8.51 -2.02 -9.17
C MET A 78 8.04 -0.99 -10.19
N THR A 79 6.90 -0.37 -9.87
CA THR A 79 6.35 0.78 -10.58
C THR A 79 5.73 1.73 -9.56
N SER A 80 5.69 3.02 -9.88
CA SER A 80 4.88 3.99 -9.15
C SER A 80 3.95 4.75 -10.09
N SER A 81 2.83 5.19 -9.55
CA SER A 81 1.81 5.97 -10.27
C SER A 81 0.91 6.73 -9.27
N SER A 82 -0.11 7.39 -9.79
CA SER A 82 -1.17 8.04 -9.03
C SER A 82 -2.53 7.60 -9.58
N SER A 83 -3.62 7.93 -8.89
CA SER A 83 -4.99 7.44 -9.09
C SER A 83 -5.41 7.15 -10.54
N PRO A 84 -5.26 8.08 -11.51
CA PRO A 84 -5.64 7.81 -12.91
C PRO A 84 -4.75 6.76 -13.57
N GLY A 85 -3.45 6.84 -13.33
CA GLY A 85 -2.48 5.91 -13.88
C GLY A 85 -2.61 4.51 -13.29
N VAL A 86 -2.92 4.39 -11.99
CA VAL A 86 -3.25 3.08 -11.38
C VAL A 86 -4.52 2.48 -11.98
N SER A 87 -5.51 3.30 -12.34
CA SER A 87 -6.69 2.84 -13.08
C SER A 87 -6.32 2.20 -14.42
N LEU A 88 -5.36 2.78 -15.15
CA LEU A 88 -4.83 2.19 -16.40
C LEU A 88 -4.03 0.90 -16.17
N LYS A 89 -3.45 0.72 -14.99
CA LYS A 89 -2.67 -0.49 -14.63
C LYS A 89 -3.53 -1.67 -14.22
N GLN A 90 -4.82 -1.49 -13.95
CA GLN A 90 -5.66 -2.50 -13.30
C GLN A 90 -5.70 -3.86 -14.03
N GLU A 91 -5.72 -3.87 -15.37
CA GLU A 91 -5.63 -5.11 -16.13
C GLU A 91 -4.30 -5.83 -15.83
N GLY A 92 -3.17 -5.13 -15.98
CA GLY A 92 -1.84 -5.68 -15.70
C GLY A 92 -1.69 -6.14 -14.24
N ILE A 93 -2.21 -5.39 -13.28
CA ILE A 93 -2.20 -5.78 -11.86
C ILE A 93 -2.95 -7.10 -11.65
N SER A 94 -4.14 -7.26 -12.23
CA SER A 94 -4.89 -8.52 -12.15
C SER A 94 -4.16 -9.69 -12.83
N TYR A 95 -3.46 -9.45 -13.95
CA TYR A 95 -2.64 -10.47 -14.60
C TYR A 95 -1.43 -10.90 -13.76
N ILE A 96 -0.72 -9.95 -13.14
CA ILE A 96 0.41 -10.24 -12.24
C ILE A 96 -0.08 -11.08 -11.04
N ALA A 97 -1.23 -10.73 -10.45
CA ALA A 97 -1.82 -11.50 -9.36
C ALA A 97 -2.21 -12.93 -9.79
N GLY A 98 -2.88 -13.07 -10.94
CA GLY A 98 -3.28 -14.37 -11.50
C GLY A 98 -2.10 -15.25 -11.93
N ALA A 99 -0.98 -14.64 -12.33
CA ALA A 99 0.28 -15.33 -12.63
C ALA A 99 1.16 -15.58 -11.39
N GLU A 100 0.70 -15.14 -10.20
CA GLU A 100 1.41 -15.27 -8.92
C GLU A 100 2.83 -14.70 -8.97
N LEU A 101 2.94 -13.48 -9.50
CA LEU A 101 4.22 -12.79 -9.67
C LEU A 101 4.46 -11.78 -8.54
N PRO A 102 5.64 -11.80 -7.89
CA PRO A 102 5.99 -10.82 -6.87
C PRO A 102 6.47 -9.51 -7.51
N CYS A 103 5.82 -8.40 -7.17
CA CYS A 103 6.26 -7.07 -7.53
C CYS A 103 5.78 -6.05 -6.49
N LEU A 104 6.36 -4.85 -6.53
CA LEU A 104 5.93 -3.72 -5.72
C LEU A 104 5.28 -2.64 -6.58
N ILE A 105 4.08 -2.21 -6.21
CA ILE A 105 3.37 -1.09 -6.82
C ILE A 105 3.31 0.03 -5.80
N VAL A 106 3.51 1.28 -6.21
CA VAL A 106 3.28 2.44 -5.36
C VAL A 106 2.19 3.29 -5.98
N ASN A 107 1.12 3.53 -5.23
CA ASN A 107 0.10 4.51 -5.59
C ASN A 107 0.20 5.69 -4.62
N VAL A 108 0.56 6.86 -5.14
CA VAL A 108 0.48 8.12 -4.39
C VAL A 108 -0.81 8.83 -4.80
N MET A 109 -1.83 8.65 -3.99
CA MET A 109 -3.20 9.07 -4.26
C MET A 109 -3.35 10.59 -4.33
N ARG A 110 -4.19 11.04 -5.27
CA ARG A 110 -4.58 12.45 -5.42
C ARG A 110 -6.08 12.56 -5.66
N GLY A 111 -6.64 13.75 -5.53
CA GLY A 111 -8.09 13.96 -5.62
C GLY A 111 -8.66 13.58 -6.97
N GLY A 112 -9.71 12.76 -6.98
CA GLY A 112 -10.53 12.41 -8.14
C GLY A 112 -12.02 12.76 -7.94
N PRO A 113 -12.97 12.18 -8.72
CA PRO A 113 -12.77 11.23 -9.82
C PRO A 113 -12.31 11.90 -11.13
N GLY A 114 -12.07 11.09 -12.17
CA GLY A 114 -11.60 11.56 -13.48
C GLY A 114 -10.13 12.02 -13.43
N LEU A 115 -9.78 13.08 -14.18
CA LEU A 115 -8.44 13.67 -14.08
C LEU A 115 -8.19 14.25 -12.68
N GLY A 116 -9.25 14.79 -12.07
CA GLY A 116 -9.25 15.27 -10.71
C GLY A 116 -8.36 16.48 -10.47
N THR A 117 -7.71 16.51 -9.32
CA THR A 117 -6.77 17.53 -8.87
C THR A 117 -5.43 16.89 -8.50
N ILE A 118 -4.38 17.70 -8.39
CA ILE A 118 -3.07 17.26 -7.89
C ILE A 118 -2.99 17.25 -6.36
N GLN A 119 -4.01 17.79 -5.69
CA GLN A 119 -4.10 17.83 -4.22
C GLN A 119 -4.31 16.42 -3.64
N PRO A 120 -3.90 16.16 -2.39
CA PRO A 120 -3.93 14.82 -1.79
C PRO A 120 -5.34 14.23 -1.69
N SER A 121 -5.46 12.91 -1.62
CA SER A 121 -6.71 12.22 -1.31
C SER A 121 -6.44 10.81 -0.83
N GLN A 122 -7.45 10.18 -0.24
CA GLN A 122 -7.46 8.76 0.11
C GLN A 122 -8.56 7.98 -0.64
N ALA A 123 -9.00 8.49 -1.80
CA ALA A 123 -10.16 7.98 -2.53
C ALA A 123 -9.89 6.75 -3.43
N ASP A 124 -8.67 6.18 -3.38
CA ASP A 124 -8.35 4.94 -4.11
C ASP A 124 -8.40 3.68 -3.21
N TYR A 125 -8.93 3.81 -1.99
CA TYR A 125 -9.04 2.70 -1.05
C TYR A 125 -9.80 1.52 -1.67
N PHE A 126 -11.00 1.73 -2.22
CA PHE A 126 -11.77 0.68 -2.89
C PHE A 126 -11.06 0.10 -4.11
N GLN A 127 -10.49 0.94 -4.97
CA GLN A 127 -9.71 0.49 -6.12
C GLN A 127 -8.59 -0.47 -5.69
N THR A 128 -8.02 -0.24 -4.50
CA THR A 128 -6.91 -1.04 -3.97
C THR A 128 -7.39 -2.31 -3.25
N VAL A 129 -8.36 -2.20 -2.32
CA VAL A 129 -8.72 -3.31 -1.42
C VAL A 129 -9.96 -4.07 -1.83
N LYS A 130 -10.87 -3.48 -2.63
CA LYS A 130 -12.06 -4.14 -3.18
C LYS A 130 -11.84 -4.61 -4.63
N GLY A 131 -10.77 -4.13 -5.26
CA GLY A 131 -10.35 -4.47 -6.60
C GLY A 131 -10.66 -3.37 -7.62
N GLY A 132 -9.76 -3.19 -8.59
CA GLY A 132 -10.01 -2.39 -9.81
C GLY A 132 -9.87 -3.20 -11.10
N GLY A 133 -9.02 -4.22 -11.13
CA GLY A 133 -8.96 -5.27 -12.16
C GLY A 133 -10.02 -6.37 -11.97
N HIS A 134 -9.95 -7.43 -12.76
CA HIS A 134 -10.92 -8.52 -12.75
C HIS A 134 -10.45 -9.75 -11.95
N GLY A 135 -11.40 -10.53 -11.45
CA GLY A 135 -11.16 -11.76 -10.68
C GLY A 135 -11.10 -11.55 -9.17
N ASP A 136 -11.22 -12.62 -8.40
CA ASP A 136 -11.23 -12.62 -6.93
C ASP A 136 -9.82 -12.48 -6.34
N TYR A 137 -9.01 -11.58 -6.90
CA TYR A 137 -7.63 -11.34 -6.46
C TYR A 137 -7.55 -10.34 -5.31
N ARG A 138 -6.41 -10.37 -4.61
CA ARG A 138 -6.08 -9.42 -3.55
C ARG A 138 -4.63 -8.97 -3.67
N LEU A 139 -4.36 -7.74 -3.26
CA LEU A 139 -3.02 -7.16 -3.17
C LEU A 139 -2.69 -6.92 -1.70
N ILE A 140 -1.46 -7.21 -1.30
CA ILE A 140 -0.98 -6.87 0.05
C ILE A 140 -0.82 -5.34 0.10
N ALA A 141 -1.74 -4.64 0.76
CA ALA A 141 -1.84 -3.18 0.70
C ALA A 141 -1.35 -2.54 2.00
N LEU A 142 -0.19 -1.87 1.93
CA LEU A 142 0.46 -1.17 3.02
C LEU A 142 0.15 0.33 2.94
N ALA A 143 -0.22 0.97 4.05
CA ALA A 143 -0.58 2.38 4.13
C ALA A 143 0.38 3.16 5.05
N PRO A 144 1.40 3.83 4.49
CA PRO A 144 2.37 4.58 5.28
C PRO A 144 1.75 5.88 5.82
N ALA A 145 2.04 6.20 7.08
CA ALA A 145 1.68 7.46 7.73
C ALA A 145 2.90 8.38 7.95
N SER A 146 4.08 8.02 7.46
CA SER A 146 5.30 8.83 7.55
C SER A 146 6.24 8.60 6.38
N VAL A 147 7.20 9.50 6.19
CA VAL A 147 8.28 9.32 5.20
C VAL A 147 9.18 8.14 5.59
N GLN A 148 9.36 7.87 6.88
CA GLN A 148 10.09 6.68 7.33
C GLN A 148 9.40 5.39 6.86
N GLU A 149 8.08 5.30 7.06
CA GLU A 149 7.32 4.15 6.58
C GLU A 149 7.30 4.04 5.05
N MET A 150 7.33 5.16 4.33
CA MET A 150 7.50 5.15 2.86
C MET A 150 8.80 4.44 2.45
N ALA A 151 9.90 4.65 3.17
CA ALA A 151 11.16 3.93 2.92
C ALA A 151 11.09 2.46 3.37
N ASP A 152 10.63 2.21 4.60
CA ASP A 152 10.63 0.87 5.20
C ASP A 152 9.70 -0.08 4.44
N PHE A 153 8.56 0.43 3.96
CA PHE A 153 7.57 -0.38 3.25
C PHE A 153 8.02 -0.82 1.86
N VAL A 154 9.08 -0.24 1.29
CA VAL A 154 9.67 -0.77 0.05
C VAL A 154 10.28 -2.15 0.29
N SER A 155 11.09 -2.28 1.34
CA SER A 155 11.70 -3.56 1.69
C SER A 155 10.65 -4.57 2.16
N LEU A 156 9.75 -4.15 3.04
CA LEU A 156 8.65 -4.99 3.53
C LEU A 156 7.74 -5.45 2.38
N GLY A 157 7.39 -4.55 1.47
CA GLY A 157 6.55 -4.85 0.31
C GLY A 157 7.15 -5.91 -0.58
N PHE A 158 8.45 -5.83 -0.89
CA PHE A 158 9.15 -6.90 -1.62
C PHE A 158 9.22 -8.20 -0.83
N GLU A 159 9.53 -8.15 0.47
CA GLU A 159 9.57 -9.35 1.31
C GLU A 159 8.23 -10.10 1.27
N LEU A 160 7.13 -9.39 1.51
CA LEU A 160 5.78 -9.95 1.48
C LEU A 160 5.41 -10.45 0.07
N ALA A 161 5.77 -9.69 -0.96
CA ALA A 161 5.46 -10.08 -2.33
C ALA A 161 6.13 -11.42 -2.70
N PHE A 162 7.42 -11.57 -2.39
CA PHE A 162 8.16 -12.81 -2.66
C PHE A 162 7.74 -13.95 -1.75
N LYS A 163 7.49 -13.70 -0.46
CA LYS A 163 7.03 -14.71 0.51
C LYS A 163 5.75 -15.41 0.02
N TYR A 164 4.79 -14.64 -0.48
CA TYR A 164 3.49 -15.17 -0.88
C TYR A 164 3.31 -15.38 -2.38
N ARG A 165 4.28 -15.00 -3.23
CA ARG A 165 4.08 -14.92 -4.69
C ARG A 165 2.80 -14.14 -5.03
N ASN A 166 2.73 -12.93 -4.51
CA ASN A 166 1.60 -12.02 -4.68
C ASN A 166 2.11 -10.59 -4.87
N PRO A 167 1.40 -9.72 -5.61
CA PRO A 167 1.78 -8.32 -5.65
C PRO A 167 1.55 -7.64 -4.29
N ALA A 168 2.44 -6.72 -3.95
CA ALA A 168 2.25 -5.77 -2.86
C ALA A 168 2.07 -4.35 -3.40
N ILE A 169 1.29 -3.54 -2.69
CA ILE A 169 1.05 -2.14 -3.02
C ILE A 169 1.27 -1.26 -1.79
N ILE A 170 2.02 -0.17 -1.97
CA ILE A 170 2.10 0.93 -1.02
C ILE A 170 1.06 1.96 -1.46
N LEU A 171 0.03 2.16 -0.63
CA LEU A 171 -1.04 3.13 -0.87
C LEU A 171 -0.79 4.37 0.00
N ALA A 172 -0.03 5.32 -0.53
CA ALA A 172 0.26 6.60 0.11
C ALA A 172 -0.69 7.68 -0.41
N ASP A 173 -0.84 8.77 0.31
CA ASP A 173 -1.52 9.97 -0.19
C ASP A 173 -0.51 11.08 -0.52
N GLY A 174 -0.96 12.09 -1.28
CA GLY A 174 -0.11 13.22 -1.68
C GLY A 174 0.50 14.02 -0.52
N VAL A 175 -0.06 13.97 0.70
CA VAL A 175 0.56 14.62 1.87
C VAL A 175 1.83 13.88 2.24
N ILE A 176 1.74 12.57 2.44
CA ILE A 176 2.90 11.75 2.81
C ILE A 176 3.94 11.71 1.68
N GLY A 177 3.49 11.67 0.41
CA GLY A 177 4.40 11.69 -0.75
C GLY A 177 5.26 12.96 -0.84
N GLN A 178 4.68 14.13 -0.53
CA GLN A 178 5.32 15.43 -0.72
C GLN A 178 5.93 16.04 0.55
N MET A 179 5.52 15.58 1.74
CA MET A 179 6.09 16.08 2.99
C MET A 179 7.55 15.67 3.16
N MET A 180 8.33 16.51 3.85
CA MET A 180 9.71 16.22 4.19
C MET A 180 9.85 15.86 5.67
N GLU A 181 10.52 14.75 5.96
CA GLU A 181 10.84 14.34 7.33
C GLU A 181 12.25 13.77 7.41
N LYS A 182 12.74 13.59 8.63
CA LYS A 182 13.98 12.84 8.86
C LYS A 182 13.71 11.37 8.59
N VAL A 183 14.58 10.76 7.79
CA VAL A 183 14.51 9.34 7.42
C VAL A 183 15.85 8.70 7.75
N VAL A 184 15.79 7.54 8.39
CA VAL A 184 16.91 6.60 8.49
C VAL A 184 16.82 5.67 7.30
N LEU A 185 17.75 5.81 6.35
CA LEU A 185 17.74 4.98 5.15
C LEU A 185 18.16 3.54 5.49
N PRO A 186 17.55 2.53 4.84
CA PRO A 186 17.95 1.14 5.04
C PRO A 186 19.41 0.91 4.62
N ALA A 187 20.05 -0.09 5.22
CA ALA A 187 21.38 -0.49 4.80
C ALA A 187 21.37 -0.95 3.33
N GLN A 188 22.43 -0.59 2.59
CA GLN A 188 22.60 -1.05 1.21
C GLN A 188 22.78 -2.57 1.16
N LYS A 189 21.91 -3.24 0.40
CA LYS A 189 22.00 -4.66 0.07
C LYS A 189 22.39 -4.82 -1.41
N PRO A 190 23.22 -5.80 -1.76
CA PRO A 190 23.46 -6.13 -3.17
C PRO A 190 22.20 -6.72 -3.79
N ARG A 191 22.07 -6.60 -5.11
CA ARG A 191 21.02 -7.31 -5.86
C ARG A 191 21.31 -8.81 -5.86
N ARG A 192 20.24 -9.62 -5.97
CA ARG A 192 20.37 -11.06 -6.14
C ARG A 192 21.06 -11.37 -7.46
N THR A 193 22.07 -12.23 -7.39
CA THR A 193 22.73 -12.82 -8.55
C THR A 193 21.76 -13.71 -9.32
N ASP A 194 22.08 -14.01 -10.58
CA ASP A 194 21.24 -14.92 -11.38
C ASP A 194 21.18 -16.33 -10.77
N ALA A 195 22.26 -16.78 -10.12
CA ALA A 195 22.28 -18.05 -9.40
C ALA A 195 21.28 -18.06 -8.22
N GLU A 196 21.29 -17.01 -7.39
CA GLU A 196 20.33 -16.85 -6.29
C GLU A 196 18.90 -16.74 -6.79
N VAL A 197 18.65 -16.02 -7.89
CA VAL A 197 17.31 -15.95 -8.50
C VAL A 197 16.86 -17.33 -8.99
N ILE A 198 17.72 -18.10 -9.64
CA ILE A 198 17.40 -19.45 -10.11
C ILE A 198 17.09 -20.39 -8.94
N GLU A 199 17.84 -20.29 -7.84
CA GLU A 199 17.66 -21.10 -6.64
C GLU A 199 16.37 -20.73 -5.88
N GLN A 200 16.15 -19.44 -5.63
CA GLN A 200 15.04 -18.94 -4.79
C GLN A 200 13.72 -18.85 -5.56
N CYS A 201 13.77 -18.66 -6.89
CA CYS A 201 12.60 -18.52 -7.76
C CYS A 201 12.57 -19.64 -8.81
N PRO A 202 12.34 -20.91 -8.42
CA PRO A 202 12.35 -22.04 -9.37
C PRO A 202 11.27 -21.93 -10.46
N TRP A 203 10.28 -21.07 -10.28
CA TRP A 203 9.20 -20.72 -11.23
C TRP A 203 9.60 -19.66 -12.26
N ALA A 204 10.69 -18.94 -12.07
CA ALA A 204 11.09 -17.82 -12.93
C ALA A 204 11.56 -18.26 -14.34
N THR A 205 11.33 -17.41 -15.32
CA THR A 205 11.78 -17.59 -16.72
C THR A 205 13.18 -17.00 -16.91
N THR A 206 14.21 -17.74 -16.52
CA THR A 206 15.63 -17.34 -16.53
C THR A 206 16.45 -17.94 -17.67
N GLY A 207 15.80 -18.34 -18.77
CA GLY A 207 16.41 -19.13 -19.85
C GLY A 207 16.48 -20.62 -19.52
N ARG A 208 16.76 -21.46 -20.53
CA ARG A 208 16.82 -22.92 -20.36
C ARG A 208 18.24 -23.37 -20.06
N THR A 209 18.47 -23.85 -18.84
CA THR A 209 19.64 -24.68 -18.52
C THR A 209 19.36 -26.14 -18.90
N ASN A 210 20.39 -26.89 -19.27
CA ASN A 210 20.25 -28.30 -19.70
C ASN A 210 19.56 -29.12 -18.60
N GLY A 211 18.47 -29.83 -18.95
CA GLY A 211 17.77 -30.75 -18.04
C GLY A 211 16.53 -30.20 -17.32
N ARG A 212 16.22 -28.89 -17.38
CA ARG A 212 14.97 -28.32 -16.82
C ARG A 212 13.82 -28.33 -17.83
N LYS A 213 12.60 -28.59 -17.36
CA LYS A 213 11.38 -28.29 -18.14
C LYS A 213 11.22 -26.77 -18.30
N PRO A 214 10.65 -26.28 -19.41
CA PRO A 214 10.35 -24.85 -19.55
C PRO A 214 9.38 -24.40 -18.46
N ASN A 215 9.66 -23.26 -17.82
CA ASN A 215 8.69 -22.57 -16.99
C ASN A 215 7.79 -21.73 -17.90
N VAL A 216 6.49 -21.79 -17.66
CA VAL A 216 5.49 -21.00 -18.38
C VAL A 216 4.78 -20.13 -17.36
N ILE A 217 4.81 -18.83 -17.61
CA ILE A 217 4.12 -17.84 -16.78
C ILE A 217 2.92 -17.36 -17.60
N THR A 218 1.73 -17.64 -17.09
CA THR A 218 0.47 -17.30 -17.74
C THR A 218 -0.61 -17.15 -16.68
N SER A 219 -1.54 -16.24 -16.90
CA SER A 219 -2.80 -16.11 -16.16
C SER A 219 -3.99 -16.71 -16.91
N LEU A 220 -3.76 -17.30 -18.09
CA LEU A 220 -4.78 -17.93 -18.92
C LEU A 220 -4.94 -19.41 -18.56
N GLU A 221 -6.15 -19.81 -18.20
CA GLU A 221 -6.59 -21.19 -18.12
C GLU A 221 -7.96 -21.32 -18.80
N LEU A 222 -8.06 -22.20 -19.81
CA LEU A 222 -9.24 -22.33 -20.66
C LEU A 222 -10.24 -23.35 -20.11
N LYS A 223 -9.77 -24.32 -19.32
CA LYS A 223 -10.63 -25.37 -18.77
C LYS A 223 -11.22 -24.90 -17.44
N PRO A 224 -12.56 -24.82 -17.29
CA PRO A 224 -13.18 -24.37 -16.05
C PRO A 224 -12.70 -25.14 -14.82
N GLU A 225 -12.52 -26.46 -14.95
CA GLU A 225 -12.12 -27.35 -13.85
C GLU A 225 -10.68 -27.12 -13.40
N GLU A 226 -9.78 -26.73 -14.32
CA GLU A 226 -8.41 -26.35 -13.96
C GLU A 226 -8.34 -24.92 -13.41
N MET A 227 -9.16 -24.01 -13.94
CA MET A 227 -9.26 -22.65 -13.43
C MET A 227 -9.86 -22.62 -12.02
N GLU A 228 -10.82 -23.50 -11.71
CA GLU A 228 -11.36 -23.66 -10.36
C GLU A 228 -10.26 -24.06 -9.37
N LYS A 229 -9.40 -25.03 -9.72
CA LYS A 229 -8.25 -25.40 -8.88
C LYS A 229 -7.31 -24.22 -8.63
N ASN A 230 -7.06 -23.39 -9.64
CA ASN A 230 -6.26 -22.18 -9.49
C ASN A 230 -6.95 -21.19 -8.53
N ASN A 231 -8.25 -20.93 -8.69
CA ASN A 231 -8.99 -20.03 -7.79
C ASN A 231 -8.99 -20.54 -6.35
N ILE A 232 -9.22 -21.84 -6.11
CA ILE A 232 -9.14 -22.43 -4.76
C ILE A 232 -7.74 -22.22 -4.17
N ARG A 233 -6.67 -22.42 -4.96
CA ARG A 233 -5.28 -22.13 -4.53
C ARG A 233 -5.08 -20.66 -4.20
N PHE A 234 -5.60 -19.74 -5.02
CA PHE A 234 -5.50 -18.30 -4.77
C PHE A 234 -6.21 -17.91 -3.46
N GLN A 235 -7.44 -18.40 -3.25
CA GLN A 235 -8.18 -18.12 -2.02
C GLN A 235 -7.50 -18.69 -0.77
N ALA A 236 -6.90 -19.88 -0.87
CA ALA A 236 -6.10 -20.45 0.22
C ALA A 236 -4.88 -19.57 0.56
N LYS A 237 -4.15 -19.09 -0.45
CA LYS A 237 -3.05 -18.13 -0.28
C LYS A 237 -3.54 -16.84 0.38
N TYR A 238 -4.65 -16.28 -0.07
CA TYR A 238 -5.19 -15.04 0.50
C TYR A 238 -5.62 -15.18 1.95
N LYS A 239 -6.18 -16.33 2.32
CA LYS A 239 -6.49 -16.67 3.70
C LYS A 239 -5.22 -16.77 4.57
N GLU A 240 -4.17 -17.39 4.05
CA GLU A 240 -2.88 -17.46 4.75
C GLU A 240 -2.30 -16.05 4.99
N ILE A 241 -2.37 -15.17 4.00
CA ILE A 241 -1.96 -13.76 4.16
C ILE A 241 -2.82 -13.08 5.23
N GLU A 242 -4.15 -13.24 5.19
CA GLU A 242 -5.07 -12.63 6.16
C GLU A 242 -4.83 -13.10 7.60
N GLU A 243 -4.39 -14.33 7.79
CA GLU A 243 -4.08 -14.86 9.12
C GLU A 243 -2.74 -14.34 9.68
N ASN A 244 -1.77 -14.04 8.82
CA ASN A 244 -0.38 -13.80 9.23
C ASN A 244 0.10 -12.36 9.05
N GLU A 245 -0.55 -11.56 8.20
CA GLU A 245 0.00 -10.30 7.71
C GLU A 245 -0.84 -9.07 8.07
N VAL A 246 -1.80 -9.20 8.98
CA VAL A 246 -2.54 -8.07 9.53
C VAL A 246 -1.63 -7.21 10.41
N ARG A 247 -1.54 -5.92 10.10
CA ARG A 247 -0.73 -4.94 10.83
C ARG A 247 -1.58 -3.72 11.17
N PHE A 248 -1.50 -3.29 12.41
CA PHE A 248 -2.15 -2.09 12.91
C PHE A 248 -1.39 -1.56 14.13
N GLU A 249 -1.69 -0.33 14.49
CA GLU A 249 -1.18 0.32 15.69
C GLU A 249 -2.35 0.78 16.55
N GLU A 250 -2.23 0.63 17.85
CA GLU A 250 -3.19 1.10 18.85
C GLU A 250 -2.53 2.19 19.70
N ILE A 251 -3.23 3.30 19.88
CA ILE A 251 -2.72 4.46 20.62
C ILE A 251 -3.79 4.86 21.65
N HIS A 252 -3.44 4.79 22.93
CA HIS A 252 -4.35 5.13 24.05
C HIS A 252 -5.70 4.39 24.01
N CYS A 253 -5.71 3.12 23.62
CA CYS A 253 -6.94 2.33 23.49
C CYS A 253 -7.37 1.61 24.77
N GLU A 254 -6.51 1.54 25.80
CA GLU A 254 -6.75 0.73 27.00
C GLU A 254 -7.92 1.25 27.85
N ASP A 255 -8.10 2.57 27.90
CA ASP A 255 -9.14 3.26 28.68
C ASP A 255 -10.17 3.99 27.80
N ALA A 256 -10.11 3.79 26.48
CA ALA A 256 -10.89 4.52 25.50
C ALA A 256 -12.40 4.24 25.63
N GLU A 257 -13.20 5.31 25.70
CA GLU A 257 -14.66 5.27 25.56
C GLU A 257 -15.11 5.53 24.12
N TYR A 258 -14.27 6.16 23.29
CA TYR A 258 -14.48 6.37 21.86
C TYR A 258 -13.22 5.97 21.10
N LEU A 259 -13.38 5.56 19.84
CA LEU A 259 -12.25 5.15 19.00
C LEU A 259 -12.21 5.99 17.71
N ILE A 260 -11.03 6.48 17.35
CA ILE A 260 -10.76 7.01 16.00
C ILE A 260 -10.12 5.89 15.17
N VAL A 261 -10.60 5.68 13.94
CA VAL A 261 -9.97 4.77 12.98
C VAL A 261 -9.58 5.54 11.73
N ALA A 262 -8.29 5.55 11.41
CA ALA A 262 -7.74 6.32 10.29
C ALA A 262 -6.43 5.71 9.80
N PHE A 263 -6.11 5.89 8.52
CA PHE A 263 -4.86 5.43 7.91
C PHE A 263 -4.11 6.56 7.21
N GLY A 264 -2.86 6.33 6.82
CA GLY A 264 -2.06 7.31 6.06
C GLY A 264 -1.91 8.65 6.78
N SER A 265 -1.97 9.77 6.04
CA SER A 265 -1.92 11.12 6.63
C SER A 265 -3.04 11.40 7.63
N MET A 266 -4.26 10.90 7.40
CA MET A 266 -5.38 11.06 8.33
C MET A 266 -5.12 10.41 9.69
N ALA A 267 -4.25 9.39 9.74
CA ALA A 267 -3.83 8.84 11.01
C ALA A 267 -3.06 9.86 11.86
N ARG A 268 -2.19 10.68 11.26
CA ARG A 268 -1.44 11.70 11.97
C ARG A 268 -2.33 12.82 12.51
N ILE A 269 -3.25 13.29 11.65
CA ILE A 269 -4.20 14.35 12.01
C ILE A 269 -5.16 13.82 13.10
N GLY A 270 -5.63 12.58 12.94
CA GLY A 270 -6.46 11.88 13.92
C GLY A 270 -5.75 11.68 15.26
N GLN A 271 -4.47 11.35 15.26
CA GLN A 271 -3.67 11.26 16.49
C GLN A 271 -3.60 12.61 17.20
N LYS A 272 -3.39 13.71 16.46
CA LYS A 272 -3.37 15.05 17.07
C LYS A 272 -4.75 15.45 17.63
N ALA A 273 -5.82 15.13 16.91
CA ALA A 273 -7.19 15.35 17.38
C ALA A 273 -7.52 14.51 18.62
N MET A 274 -7.06 13.26 18.68
CA MET A 274 -7.19 12.40 19.85
C MET A 274 -6.48 13.03 21.06
N GLU A 275 -5.24 13.49 20.91
CA GLU A 275 -4.51 14.18 21.99
C GLU A 275 -5.30 15.38 22.52
N MET A 276 -5.79 16.25 21.63
CA MET A 276 -6.57 17.43 21.99
C MET A 276 -7.88 17.07 22.70
N ALA A 277 -8.63 16.08 22.19
CA ALA A 277 -9.84 15.60 22.84
C ALA A 277 -9.55 15.02 24.25
N ARG A 278 -8.41 14.35 24.43
CA ARG A 278 -7.99 13.84 25.74
C ARG A 278 -7.61 14.95 26.71
N GLU A 279 -6.99 16.03 26.23
CA GLU A 279 -6.72 17.25 27.03
C GLU A 279 -8.02 17.90 27.53
N GLU A 280 -9.11 17.80 26.76
CA GLU A 280 -10.46 18.22 27.16
C GLU A 280 -11.21 17.19 28.04
N GLY A 281 -10.54 16.08 28.41
CA GLY A 281 -11.07 15.06 29.30
C GLY A 281 -11.89 13.95 28.62
N LEU A 282 -11.89 13.88 27.28
CA LEU A 282 -12.54 12.77 26.55
C LEU A 282 -11.59 11.57 26.47
N LYS A 283 -12.05 10.40 26.88
CA LYS A 283 -11.28 9.16 26.74
C LYS A 283 -11.40 8.60 25.33
N VAL A 284 -10.47 8.99 24.47
CA VAL A 284 -10.46 8.60 23.05
C VAL A 284 -9.17 7.84 22.78
N GLY A 285 -9.30 6.68 22.15
CA GLY A 285 -8.18 5.93 21.61
C GLY A 285 -8.16 6.02 20.09
N MET A 286 -7.09 5.51 19.49
CA MET A 286 -6.96 5.46 18.04
C MET A 286 -6.41 4.11 17.58
N LEU A 287 -7.03 3.54 16.55
CA LEU A 287 -6.55 2.36 15.84
C LEU A 287 -6.18 2.77 14.41
N ARG A 288 -4.90 2.58 14.05
CA ARG A 288 -4.38 2.85 12.71
C ARG A 288 -4.15 1.55 11.95
N PRO A 289 -4.93 1.25 10.91
CA PRO A 289 -4.59 0.19 9.97
C PRO A 289 -3.26 0.53 9.27
N ILE A 290 -2.27 -0.36 9.39
CA ILE A 290 -1.02 -0.31 8.61
C ILE A 290 -1.20 -1.13 7.34
N THR A 291 -1.92 -2.26 7.43
CA THR A 291 -2.41 -3.00 6.26
C THR A 291 -3.88 -2.66 6.02
N LEU A 292 -4.18 -2.21 4.80
CA LEU A 292 -5.55 -1.98 4.34
C LEU A 292 -6.16 -3.26 3.76
N TRP A 293 -5.30 -4.13 3.21
CA TRP A 293 -5.58 -5.55 3.05
C TRP A 293 -4.29 -6.34 3.33
N PRO A 294 -4.33 -7.37 4.18
CA PRO A 294 -5.48 -7.80 4.98
C PRO A 294 -5.85 -6.77 6.06
N PHE A 295 -7.16 -6.54 6.24
CA PHE A 295 -7.68 -5.48 7.11
C PHE A 295 -7.75 -5.95 8.58
N PRO A 296 -7.52 -5.08 9.59
CA PRO A 296 -7.53 -5.44 11.01
C PRO A 296 -8.95 -5.63 11.58
N THR A 297 -9.80 -6.40 10.90
CA THR A 297 -11.20 -6.67 11.25
C THR A 297 -11.35 -7.19 12.68
N LYS A 298 -10.52 -8.17 13.09
CA LYS A 298 -10.60 -8.78 14.43
C LYS A 298 -10.24 -7.77 15.53
N ALA A 299 -9.26 -6.90 15.29
CA ALA A 299 -8.85 -5.88 16.25
C ALA A 299 -9.96 -4.84 16.44
N ILE A 300 -10.52 -4.32 15.34
CA ILE A 300 -11.63 -3.37 15.37
C ILE A 300 -12.87 -3.99 16.04
N ALA A 301 -13.21 -5.23 15.70
CA ALA A 301 -14.35 -5.94 16.30
C ALA A 301 -14.22 -6.09 17.82
N ALA A 302 -13.00 -6.19 18.36
CA ALA A 302 -12.76 -6.33 19.79
C ALA A 302 -13.10 -5.05 20.60
N TYR A 303 -13.25 -3.90 19.94
CA TYR A 303 -13.69 -2.64 20.54
C TYR A 303 -15.21 -2.44 20.48
N ALA A 304 -15.92 -3.23 19.67
CA ALA A 304 -17.35 -3.03 19.44
C ALA A 304 -18.19 -3.07 20.72
N ASP A 305 -17.76 -3.84 21.72
CA ASP A 305 -18.44 -3.95 23.02
C ASP A 305 -17.79 -3.08 24.12
N LYS A 306 -16.73 -2.33 23.80
CA LYS A 306 -15.93 -1.53 24.76
C LYS A 306 -16.13 -0.03 24.63
N VAL A 307 -16.33 0.46 23.40
CA VAL A 307 -16.48 1.88 23.10
C VAL A 307 -17.94 2.24 22.83
N LYS A 308 -18.29 3.50 23.07
CA LYS A 308 -19.62 4.08 22.83
C LYS A 308 -19.82 4.46 21.37
N GLY A 309 -18.74 4.71 20.64
CA GLY A 309 -18.77 5.10 19.23
C GLY A 309 -17.40 5.01 18.58
N ILE A 310 -17.39 4.82 17.26
CA ILE A 310 -16.20 4.85 16.41
C ILE A 310 -16.34 5.99 15.40
N LEU A 311 -15.34 6.86 15.32
CA LEU A 311 -15.22 7.87 14.27
C LEU A 311 -14.18 7.43 13.25
N VAL A 312 -14.60 7.23 12.02
CA VAL A 312 -13.71 6.90 10.90
C VAL A 312 -13.34 8.19 10.18
N THR A 313 -12.03 8.48 10.07
CA THR A 313 -11.55 9.71 9.43
C THR A 313 -10.82 9.42 8.13
N GLU A 314 -11.24 10.08 7.03
CA GLU A 314 -10.73 9.81 5.68
C GLU A 314 -10.57 11.08 4.83
N LEU A 315 -9.60 11.12 3.91
CA LEU A 315 -9.54 12.13 2.83
C LEU A 315 -10.34 11.69 1.59
N ASN A 316 -11.56 11.20 1.83
CA ASN A 316 -12.50 10.74 0.82
C ASN A 316 -13.95 10.82 1.36
N ALA A 317 -14.91 10.29 0.60
CA ALA A 317 -16.35 10.36 0.91
C ALA A 317 -16.87 9.20 1.79
N GLY A 318 -15.97 8.43 2.41
CA GLY A 318 -16.26 7.24 3.19
C GLY A 318 -16.05 5.98 2.36
N GLN A 319 -14.85 5.40 2.42
CA GLN A 319 -14.56 4.11 1.79
C GLN A 319 -14.17 3.06 2.84
N MET A 320 -13.15 3.34 3.64
CA MET A 320 -12.72 2.45 4.73
C MET A 320 -13.80 2.28 5.79
N ILE A 321 -14.66 3.28 6.01
CA ILE A 321 -15.79 3.15 6.95
C ILE A 321 -16.66 1.92 6.69
N GLU A 322 -16.81 1.49 5.43
CA GLU A 322 -17.57 0.27 5.13
C GLU A 322 -16.94 -0.97 5.78
N ASP A 323 -15.62 -1.10 5.74
CA ASP A 323 -14.90 -2.20 6.39
C ASP A 323 -14.98 -2.11 7.91
N VAL A 324 -14.93 -0.91 8.48
CA VAL A 324 -15.10 -0.70 9.93
C VAL A 324 -16.52 -1.10 10.37
N ARG A 325 -17.55 -0.68 9.61
CA ARG A 325 -18.95 -1.04 9.88
C ARG A 325 -19.17 -2.54 9.78
N LEU A 326 -18.59 -3.19 8.76
CA LEU A 326 -18.62 -4.64 8.61
C LEU A 326 -17.91 -5.35 9.78
N ALA A 327 -16.75 -4.84 10.21
CA ALA A 327 -15.99 -5.42 11.32
C ALA A 327 -16.76 -5.42 12.64
N VAL A 328 -17.48 -4.33 12.96
CA VAL A 328 -18.28 -4.25 14.19
C VAL A 328 -19.69 -4.82 14.03
N ASN A 329 -20.11 -5.13 12.80
CA ASN A 329 -21.40 -5.72 12.47
C ASN A 329 -22.60 -5.04 13.18
N GLY A 330 -22.60 -3.70 13.18
CA GLY A 330 -23.66 -2.87 13.76
C GLY A 330 -23.74 -2.85 15.30
N LYS A 331 -22.81 -3.48 16.02
CA LYS A 331 -22.80 -3.50 17.50
C LYS A 331 -22.57 -2.14 18.15
N VAL A 332 -21.83 -1.26 17.49
CA VAL A 332 -21.50 0.09 17.94
C VAL A 332 -21.72 1.07 16.80
N LYS A 333 -22.09 2.31 17.14
CA LYS A 333 -22.25 3.38 16.16
C LYS A 333 -20.91 3.70 15.50
N VAL A 334 -20.89 3.74 14.17
CA VAL A 334 -19.72 4.09 13.36
C VAL A 334 -20.06 5.24 12.44
N GLU A 335 -19.46 6.40 12.70
CA GLU A 335 -19.65 7.62 11.94
C GLU A 335 -18.45 7.97 11.08
N HIS A 336 -18.70 8.72 10.02
CA HIS A 336 -17.69 9.19 9.08
C HIS A 336 -17.40 10.66 9.29
N PHE A 337 -16.12 11.02 9.31
CA PHE A 337 -15.67 12.38 9.06
C PHE A 337 -14.68 12.35 7.90
N GLY A 338 -14.91 13.16 6.87
CA GLY A 338 -13.97 13.24 5.77
C GLY A 338 -14.03 14.55 5.01
N ARG A 339 -12.91 14.88 4.38
CA ARG A 339 -12.75 16.03 3.48
C ARG A 339 -12.44 15.54 2.07
N LEU A 340 -12.89 16.30 1.09
CA LEU A 340 -12.91 15.92 -0.32
C LEU A 340 -12.09 16.89 -1.17
N GLY A 341 -11.75 16.47 -2.39
CA GLY A 341 -11.11 17.35 -3.39
C GLY A 341 -9.72 17.86 -3.00
N GLY A 342 -9.09 17.23 -2.01
CA GLY A 342 -7.77 17.57 -1.49
C GLY A 342 -7.70 18.70 -0.49
N ILE A 343 -8.83 19.03 0.13
CA ILE A 343 -8.83 19.76 1.39
C ILE A 343 -8.37 18.82 2.51
N VAL A 344 -7.31 19.20 3.21
CA VAL A 344 -6.81 18.50 4.41
C VAL A 344 -7.46 19.15 5.64
N PRO A 345 -8.09 18.39 6.54
CA PRO A 345 -8.72 18.96 7.73
C PRO A 345 -7.71 19.40 8.78
N ASP A 346 -8.09 20.38 9.57
CA ASP A 346 -7.42 20.68 10.83
C ASP A 346 -7.85 19.68 11.93
N PRO A 347 -6.99 19.38 12.93
CA PRO A 347 -7.35 18.49 14.04
C PRO A 347 -8.62 18.92 14.79
N ASP A 348 -8.87 20.22 14.93
CA ASP A 348 -10.07 20.78 15.58
C ASP A 348 -11.36 20.30 14.89
N GLU A 349 -11.38 20.20 13.56
CA GLU A 349 -12.55 19.72 12.82
C GLU A 349 -12.90 18.27 13.19
N ILE A 350 -11.89 17.44 13.47
CA ILE A 350 -12.07 16.05 13.92
C ILE A 350 -12.57 16.03 15.38
N VAL A 351 -12.06 16.89 16.25
CA VAL A 351 -12.55 17.02 17.64
C VAL A 351 -14.02 17.42 17.67
N GLU A 352 -14.44 18.38 16.84
CA GLU A 352 -15.84 18.77 16.70
C GLU A 352 -16.72 17.61 16.20
N ALA A 353 -16.24 16.84 15.22
CA ALA A 353 -16.95 15.67 14.71
C ALA A 353 -17.11 14.59 15.78
N LEU A 354 -16.06 14.36 16.57
CA LEU A 354 -16.08 13.44 17.71
C LEU A 354 -17.05 13.91 18.81
N ALA A 355 -17.12 15.21 19.09
CA ALA A 355 -18.07 15.77 20.04
C ALA A 355 -19.53 15.56 19.60
N LYS A 356 -19.82 15.66 18.30
CA LYS A 356 -21.16 15.36 17.74
C LYS A 356 -21.52 13.88 17.92
N LEU A 357 -20.57 12.96 17.68
CA LEU A 357 -20.76 11.53 17.90
C LEU A 357 -21.19 11.22 19.35
N LYS A 358 -20.67 11.96 20.34
CA LYS A 358 -21.04 11.83 21.76
C LYS A 358 -22.46 12.28 22.07
N ILE A 359 -22.98 13.32 21.40
CA ILE A 359 -24.32 13.87 21.70
C ILE A 359 -25.43 12.92 21.22
N GLU A 360 -25.16 12.15 20.17
CA GLU A 360 -26.15 11.32 19.48
C GLU A 360 -26.10 9.82 19.85
N GLY A 361 -25.26 9.41 20.80
CA GLY A 361 -25.07 8.01 21.20
C GLY A 361 -25.26 7.81 22.70
#